data_AF-A0AAV1Z6F9-F1
#
_entry.id   AF-A0AAV1Z6F9-F1
#
_cell.length_a   1.000
_cell.length_b   1.000
_cell.length_c   1.000
_cell.angle_alpha   90.00
_cell.angle_beta   90.00
_cell.angle_gamma   90.00
#
_symmetry.space_group_name_H-M   'P 1'
#
loop_
_entity.id
_entity.type
_entity.pdbx_description
1 polymer ?
#
loop_
_entity_poly.entity_id
_entity_poly.type
_entity_poly.pdbx_seq_one_letter_code
_entity_poly.pdbx_strand_id
1 'polypeptide(L)'
;MYLSFRFSAFVKSGGEMFILGETSVNVSAEDFVEIMEEDAEIRWVTSGEPYSCTVSKPKKESKLRGLKSYIAYQITPSFSNIEVSRRFKHFDWLHERLETKYALIPIPPLPGKQFSGRYEDMFIEHRMIQLQMWVNRICRHPVLGHSDVWKHFITCTDEKMWKTGKRRAERDELVGASYFHAIKAPDAPLDPYQVDTQVENFSKFSAKMDNTVKQMHATAQELCKKYSGSYKREFHKLASSFKELGDTFEMETSPYSTDLTKAIKVTGDTYEEIGDLYGEQPRNDLEPFGDILHEYKGILASFPEIVQIQKGATQKKKEHQKLMEEGKLPQESVMAIARRTDIISYAVLAEITHFQQEQVGEFKNMIQNFLQEQVKFYLQIAEKLQSALDLYDT
;
A
#
# COMPACT_ATOMS: atom_id res chain seq x y z
N MET A 1 -2.73 -31.85 -25.28
CA MET A 1 -3.41 -31.76 -23.97
C MET A 1 -2.33 -31.87 -22.89
N TYR A 2 -1.67 -30.77 -22.55
CA TYR A 2 -0.65 -30.78 -21.50
C TYR A 2 -1.36 -30.57 -20.16
N LEU A 3 -1.43 -31.63 -19.36
CA LEU A 3 -1.81 -31.58 -17.95
C LEU A 3 -0.73 -30.78 -17.20
N SER A 4 -0.93 -29.47 -17.13
CA SER A 4 -0.31 -28.65 -16.09
C SER A 4 -0.90 -29.11 -14.77
N PHE A 5 -0.18 -29.95 -14.03
CA PHE A 5 -0.41 -30.09 -12.60
C PHE A 5 -0.11 -28.71 -11.99
N ARG A 6 -1.14 -27.87 -11.87
CA ARG A 6 -1.07 -26.63 -11.09
C ARG A 6 -0.98 -27.05 -9.63
N PHE A 7 0.25 -27.21 -9.12
CA PHE A 7 0.48 -27.32 -7.69
C PHE A 7 -0.22 -26.15 -6.97
N SER A 8 -0.94 -26.46 -5.89
CA SER A 8 -1.62 -25.45 -5.07
C SER A 8 -0.58 -24.52 -4.41
N ALA A 9 -0.99 -23.31 -4.02
CA ALA A 9 -0.13 -22.39 -3.27
C ALA A 9 0.44 -23.03 -1.99
N PHE A 10 -0.36 -23.87 -1.34
CA PHE A 10 0.05 -24.69 -0.20
C PHE A 10 1.24 -25.61 -0.49
N VAL A 11 1.24 -26.31 -1.64
CA VAL A 11 2.35 -27.18 -2.03
C VAL A 11 3.56 -26.35 -2.49
N LYS A 12 3.33 -25.30 -3.29
CA LYS A 12 4.40 -24.43 -3.80
C LYS A 12 5.17 -23.70 -2.69
N SER A 13 4.49 -23.31 -1.64
CA SER A 13 5.12 -22.66 -0.47
C SER A 13 5.92 -23.64 0.38
N GLY A 14 5.76 -24.97 0.21
CA GLY A 14 6.33 -25.99 1.09
C GLY A 14 5.48 -26.26 2.34
N GLY A 15 4.26 -25.73 2.41
CA GLY A 15 3.37 -25.85 3.57
C GLY A 15 3.02 -27.30 3.89
N GLU A 16 2.90 -28.16 2.88
CA GLU A 16 2.65 -29.60 3.07
C GLU A 16 3.81 -30.28 3.83
N MET A 17 5.04 -30.04 3.38
CA MET A 17 6.24 -30.58 4.00
C MET A 17 6.40 -30.09 5.45
N PHE A 18 6.07 -28.81 5.70
CA PHE A 18 6.05 -28.25 7.05
C PHE A 18 5.06 -28.99 7.96
N ILE A 19 3.79 -29.13 7.53
CA ILE A 19 2.75 -29.77 8.36
C ILE A 19 3.09 -31.24 8.65
N LEU A 20 3.59 -31.97 7.65
CA LEU A 20 4.01 -33.36 7.82
C LEU A 20 5.27 -33.51 8.68
N GLY A 21 6.02 -32.43 8.93
CA GLY A 21 7.25 -32.45 9.73
C GLY A 21 8.44 -32.97 8.97
N GLU A 22 8.40 -32.86 7.65
CA GLU A 22 9.45 -33.28 6.73
C GLU A 22 10.49 -32.16 6.51
N THR A 23 10.28 -30.99 7.11
CA THR A 23 11.24 -29.87 7.12
C THR A 23 11.79 -29.61 8.51
N SER A 24 13.07 -29.27 8.56
CA SER A 24 13.76 -28.81 9.76
C SER A 24 14.67 -27.66 9.35
N VAL A 25 14.53 -26.52 10.02
CA VAL A 25 15.36 -25.33 9.76
C VAL A 25 15.84 -24.78 11.10
N ASN A 26 17.10 -24.35 11.16
CA ASN A 26 17.64 -23.69 12.33
C ASN A 26 17.17 -22.23 12.34
N VAL A 27 16.40 -21.85 13.36
CA VAL A 27 15.87 -20.49 13.53
C VAL A 27 16.73 -19.74 14.54
N SER A 28 17.30 -18.60 14.13
CA SER A 28 18.04 -17.73 15.03
C SER A 28 17.09 -17.12 16.07
N ALA A 29 17.59 -16.83 17.28
CA ALA A 29 16.78 -16.22 18.34
C ALA A 29 16.09 -14.92 17.89
N GLU A 30 16.74 -14.16 17.02
CA GLU A 30 16.30 -12.86 16.49
C GLU A 30 15.24 -12.96 15.39
N ASP A 31 15.10 -14.14 14.76
CA ASP A 31 14.13 -14.39 13.69
C ASP A 31 12.75 -14.81 14.21
N PHE A 32 12.66 -15.20 15.49
CA PHE A 32 11.38 -15.62 16.06
C PHE A 32 10.40 -14.46 16.17
N VAL A 33 9.16 -14.72 15.75
CA VAL A 33 8.01 -13.84 15.96
C VAL A 33 6.98 -14.54 16.83
N GLU A 34 6.21 -13.76 17.57
CA GLU A 34 5.23 -14.29 18.52
C GLU A 34 3.81 -13.82 18.18
N ILE A 35 2.86 -14.71 18.40
CA ILE A 35 1.43 -14.46 18.30
C ILE A 35 0.85 -14.64 19.69
N MET A 36 -0.02 -13.71 20.08
CA MET A 36 -0.77 -13.78 21.32
C MET A 36 -2.27 -13.84 21.02
N GLU A 37 -3.01 -14.42 21.96
CA GLU A 37 -4.46 -14.39 22.01
C GLU A 37 -4.87 -13.71 23.33
N GLU A 38 -5.59 -12.59 23.23
CA GLU A 38 -6.09 -11.82 24.37
C GLU A 38 -7.53 -11.40 24.04
N ASP A 39 -8.48 -11.61 24.97
CA ASP A 39 -9.90 -11.27 24.78
C ASP A 39 -10.53 -11.81 23.48
N ALA A 40 -10.14 -13.04 23.09
CA ALA A 40 -10.53 -13.71 21.83
C ALA A 40 -10.03 -13.01 20.55
N GLU A 41 -9.10 -12.07 20.67
CA GLU A 41 -8.39 -11.44 19.55
C GLU A 41 -7.00 -12.05 19.40
N ILE A 42 -6.75 -12.63 18.22
CA ILE A 42 -5.44 -13.17 17.85
C ILE A 42 -4.67 -12.08 17.11
N ARG A 43 -3.45 -11.75 17.58
CA ARG A 43 -2.63 -10.69 17.01
C ARG A 43 -1.14 -11.00 17.07
N TRP A 44 -0.38 -10.41 16.14
CA TRP A 44 1.07 -10.37 16.24
C TRP A 44 1.52 -9.58 17.47
N VAL A 45 2.51 -10.10 18.19
CA VAL A 45 3.15 -9.36 19.29
C VAL A 45 4.09 -8.32 18.69
N THR A 46 3.85 -7.04 19.01
CA THR A 46 4.76 -5.96 18.65
C THR A 46 5.97 -5.97 19.60
N SER A 47 7.16 -6.10 19.03
CA SER A 47 8.41 -6.09 19.79
C SER A 47 9.10 -4.73 19.67
N GLY A 48 9.54 -4.15 20.77
CA GLY A 48 10.29 -2.89 20.78
C GLY A 48 9.43 -1.63 20.64
N GLU A 49 10.10 -0.47 20.63
CA GLU A 49 9.45 0.84 20.56
C GLU A 49 8.99 1.15 19.12
N PRO A 50 7.76 1.67 18.94
CA PRO A 50 7.31 2.16 17.64
C PRO A 50 8.26 3.20 17.07
N TYR A 51 8.53 3.11 15.77
CA TYR A 51 9.35 4.08 15.06
C TYR A 51 8.80 4.37 13.67
N SER A 52 9.27 5.44 13.07
CA SER A 52 8.93 5.83 11.70
C SER A 52 10.18 6.06 10.88
N CYS A 53 10.02 6.05 9.55
CA CYS A 53 11.08 6.36 8.61
C CYS A 53 10.59 7.43 7.64
N THR A 54 11.38 8.47 7.42
CA THR A 54 11.08 9.52 6.44
C THR A 54 11.80 9.23 5.13
N VAL A 55 11.11 9.34 4.00
CA VAL A 55 11.64 9.25 2.64
C VAL A 55 11.68 10.66 2.06
N SER A 56 12.87 11.15 1.73
CA SER A 56 13.05 12.55 1.31
C SER A 56 14.21 12.75 0.33
N LYS A 57 14.47 14.03 -0.01
CA LYS A 57 15.65 14.50 -0.74
C LYS A 57 15.94 13.67 -2.01
N PRO A 58 14.99 13.59 -2.97
CA PRO A 58 15.22 12.87 -4.20
C PRO A 58 16.41 13.49 -4.94
N LYS A 59 17.43 12.68 -5.21
CA LYS A 59 18.68 13.13 -5.81
C LYS A 59 19.05 12.29 -7.02
N LYS A 60 19.37 12.96 -8.13
CA LYS A 60 19.96 12.29 -9.29
C LYS A 60 21.41 11.95 -9.00
N GLU A 61 21.70 10.66 -8.97
CA GLU A 61 23.05 10.11 -8.81
C GLU A 61 23.50 9.41 -10.09
N SER A 62 24.80 9.18 -10.22
CA SER A 62 25.39 8.47 -11.35
C SER A 62 26.36 7.38 -10.90
N LYS A 63 26.48 6.34 -11.71
CA LYS A 63 27.45 5.26 -11.57
C LYS A 63 28.15 5.00 -12.90
N LEU A 64 29.23 4.22 -12.85
CA LEU A 64 30.06 3.93 -14.01
C LEU A 64 30.56 5.22 -14.70
N ARG A 65 31.10 6.16 -13.91
CA ARG A 65 31.61 7.46 -14.42
C ARG A 65 30.59 8.20 -15.29
N GLY A 66 29.32 8.25 -14.87
CA GLY A 66 28.27 8.99 -15.57
C GLY A 66 27.47 8.20 -16.61
N LEU A 67 27.89 7.00 -17.02
CA LEU A 67 27.18 6.22 -18.04
C LEU A 67 25.77 5.77 -17.62
N LYS A 68 25.50 5.66 -16.32
CA LYS A 68 24.17 5.29 -15.81
C LYS A 68 23.78 6.20 -14.67
N SER A 69 22.64 6.86 -14.77
CA SER A 69 22.08 7.67 -13.69
C SER A 69 20.73 7.13 -13.19
N TYR A 70 20.42 7.44 -11.95
CA TYR A 70 19.22 7.01 -11.23
C TYR A 70 18.82 8.06 -10.19
N ILE A 71 17.56 8.04 -9.75
CA ILE A 71 17.11 8.81 -8.58
C ILE A 71 17.30 7.96 -7.33
N ALA A 72 17.95 8.53 -6.33
CA ALA A 72 18.07 7.99 -4.99
C ALA A 72 17.26 8.85 -4.02
N TYR A 73 16.73 8.22 -2.98
CA TYR A 73 15.97 8.84 -1.90
C TYR A 73 16.73 8.62 -0.60
N GLN A 74 16.70 9.63 0.28
CA GLN A 74 17.22 9.48 1.64
C GLN A 74 16.13 8.87 2.51
N ILE A 75 16.49 7.81 3.23
CA ILE A 75 15.65 7.19 4.25
C ILE A 75 16.24 7.52 5.61
N THR A 76 15.43 8.09 6.50
CA THR A 76 15.86 8.54 7.83
C THR A 76 14.98 7.89 8.91
N PRO A 77 15.48 6.91 9.66
CA PRO A 77 14.76 6.32 10.79
C PRO A 77 14.70 7.29 11.97
N SER A 78 13.53 7.39 12.63
CA SER A 78 13.31 8.31 13.75
C SER A 78 14.17 8.01 14.98
N PHE A 79 14.58 6.76 15.18
CA PHE A 79 15.36 6.33 16.35
C PHE A 79 16.86 6.69 16.26
N SER A 80 17.40 6.87 15.04
CA SER A 80 18.84 7.16 14.85
C SER A 80 19.09 8.52 14.20
N ASN A 81 18.13 9.02 13.41
CA ASN A 81 18.29 10.20 12.54
C ASN A 81 19.48 10.09 11.56
N ILE A 82 19.98 8.87 11.31
CA ILE A 82 21.07 8.62 10.37
C ILE A 82 20.47 8.32 8.99
N GLU A 83 20.82 9.15 8.00
CA GLU A 83 20.31 9.01 6.64
C GLU A 83 21.01 7.88 5.87
N VAL A 84 20.24 7.09 5.13
CA VAL A 84 20.76 6.12 4.15
C VAL A 84 20.21 6.40 2.75
N SER A 85 21.09 6.33 1.74
CA SER A 85 20.70 6.52 0.33
C SER A 85 20.20 5.20 -0.28
N ARG A 86 18.96 5.20 -0.79
CA ARG A 86 18.35 4.07 -1.51
C ARG A 86 17.67 4.53 -2.78
N ARG A 87 17.97 3.87 -3.90
CA ARG A 87 17.27 4.07 -5.19
C ARG A 87 16.11 3.11 -5.34
N PHE A 88 15.18 3.39 -6.23
CA PHE A 88 14.01 2.53 -6.49
C PHE A 88 14.35 1.05 -6.70
N LYS A 89 15.44 0.73 -7.41
CA LYS A 89 15.88 -0.67 -7.61
C LYS A 89 16.27 -1.39 -6.30
N HIS A 90 16.66 -0.66 -5.26
CA HIS A 90 16.90 -1.25 -3.94
C HIS A 90 15.58 -1.55 -3.22
N PHE A 91 14.56 -0.71 -3.36
CA PHE A 91 13.21 -1.00 -2.87
C PHE A 91 12.62 -2.23 -3.60
N ASP A 92 12.73 -2.28 -4.93
CA ASP A 92 12.30 -3.43 -5.76
C ASP A 92 12.93 -4.75 -5.29
N TRP A 93 14.23 -4.74 -5.02
CA TRP A 93 14.94 -5.88 -4.45
C TRP A 93 14.42 -6.26 -3.05
N LEU A 94 14.20 -5.28 -2.18
CA LEU A 94 13.71 -5.54 -0.83
C LEU A 94 12.29 -6.13 -0.87
N HIS A 95 11.40 -5.58 -1.69
CA HIS A 95 10.06 -6.09 -1.91
C HIS A 95 10.08 -7.56 -2.33
N GLU A 96 10.89 -7.92 -3.32
CA GLU A 96 11.07 -9.32 -3.73
C GLU A 96 11.57 -10.22 -2.59
N ARG A 97 12.46 -9.71 -1.71
CA ARG A 97 12.91 -10.46 -0.53
C ARG A 97 11.79 -10.67 0.49
N LEU A 98 11.00 -9.63 0.76
CA LEU A 98 9.88 -9.72 1.68
C LEU A 98 8.80 -10.68 1.16
N GLU A 99 8.43 -10.59 -0.13
CA GLU A 99 7.45 -11.49 -0.77
C GLU A 99 7.91 -12.94 -0.74
N THR A 100 9.20 -13.18 -1.01
CA THR A 100 9.75 -14.56 -0.96
C THR A 100 9.75 -15.11 0.47
N LYS A 101 10.01 -14.25 1.47
CA LYS A 101 10.16 -14.68 2.86
C LYS A 101 8.81 -14.93 3.55
N TYR A 102 7.87 -13.99 3.46
CA TYR A 102 6.66 -13.98 4.28
C TYR A 102 5.43 -14.45 3.51
N ALA A 103 5.25 -15.77 3.39
CA ALA A 103 4.14 -16.35 2.61
C ALA A 103 2.72 -16.10 3.17
N LEU A 104 2.61 -15.68 4.44
CA LEU A 104 1.33 -15.42 5.11
C LEU A 104 1.06 -13.93 5.37
N ILE A 105 1.98 -13.04 4.97
CA ILE A 105 1.88 -11.59 5.19
C ILE A 105 1.83 -10.89 3.83
N PRO A 106 0.74 -10.16 3.50
CA PRO A 106 0.69 -9.35 2.29
C PRO A 106 1.78 -8.27 2.29
N ILE A 107 2.57 -8.21 1.22
CA ILE A 107 3.55 -7.14 1.05
C ILE A 107 2.90 -5.99 0.26
N PRO A 108 2.90 -4.75 0.78
CA PRO A 108 2.31 -3.61 0.08
C PRO A 108 3.01 -3.38 -1.27
N PRO A 109 2.26 -3.02 -2.34
CA PRO A 109 2.83 -2.86 -3.67
C PRO A 109 3.78 -1.66 -3.73
N LEU A 110 4.86 -1.77 -4.49
CA LEU A 110 5.68 -0.62 -4.85
C LEU A 110 5.04 0.22 -5.97
N PRO A 111 5.38 1.52 -6.05
CA PRO A 111 4.91 2.35 -7.15
C PRO A 111 5.43 1.88 -8.51
N GLY A 112 4.69 2.18 -9.56
CA GLY A 112 4.93 1.68 -10.92
C GLY A 112 6.34 1.93 -11.46
N LYS A 113 6.86 0.95 -12.22
CA LYS A 113 8.11 1.09 -12.99
C LYS A 113 7.85 1.98 -14.20
N GLN A 114 8.44 3.17 -14.20
CA GLN A 114 8.37 4.11 -15.32
C GLN A 114 9.75 4.30 -15.96
N PHE A 115 9.80 4.07 -17.28
CA PHE A 115 11.04 4.15 -18.08
C PHE A 115 11.19 5.50 -18.80
N SER A 116 10.10 6.02 -19.37
CA SER A 116 10.03 7.37 -19.97
C SER A 116 9.63 8.41 -18.91
N GLY A 117 10.12 9.65 -18.98
CA GLY A 117 9.76 10.69 -18.00
C GLY A 117 10.27 10.44 -16.57
N ARG A 118 11.15 9.46 -16.35
CA ARG A 118 11.65 9.06 -15.02
C ARG A 118 12.46 10.12 -14.26
N TYR A 119 12.69 11.27 -14.87
CA TYR A 119 13.40 12.43 -14.34
C TYR A 119 12.52 13.68 -14.27
N GLU A 120 11.22 13.57 -14.56
CA GLU A 120 10.26 14.66 -14.43
C GLU A 120 9.96 14.88 -12.94
N ASP A 121 9.92 16.14 -12.51
CA ASP A 121 9.80 16.49 -11.09
C ASP A 121 8.49 15.96 -10.49
N MET A 122 7.36 16.16 -11.19
CA MET A 122 6.05 15.61 -10.80
C MET A 122 6.09 14.11 -10.56
N PHE A 123 6.80 13.38 -11.43
CA PHE A 123 6.92 11.94 -11.31
C PHE A 123 7.80 11.53 -10.12
N ILE A 124 8.91 12.24 -9.90
CA ILE A 124 9.81 11.99 -8.77
C ILE A 124 9.09 12.25 -7.45
N GLU A 125 8.33 13.34 -7.37
CA GLU A 125 7.55 13.75 -6.20
C GLU A 125 6.47 12.73 -5.87
N HIS A 126 5.62 12.39 -6.84
CA HIS A 126 4.54 11.41 -6.64
C HIS A 126 5.09 10.03 -6.25
N ARG A 127 6.19 9.58 -6.88
CA ARG A 127 6.86 8.34 -6.47
C ARG A 127 7.42 8.42 -5.04
N MET A 128 7.96 9.57 -4.62
CA MET A 128 8.46 9.74 -3.26
C MET A 128 7.34 9.60 -2.23
N ILE A 129 6.16 10.17 -2.52
CA ILE A 129 4.94 10.02 -1.68
C ILE A 129 4.57 8.53 -1.57
N GLN A 130 4.48 7.81 -2.69
CA GLN A 130 4.13 6.39 -2.67
C GLN A 130 5.20 5.53 -1.97
N LEU A 131 6.48 5.87 -2.09
CA LEU A 131 7.55 5.21 -1.33
C LEU A 131 7.45 5.53 0.17
N GLN A 132 7.08 6.75 0.55
CA GLN A 132 6.84 7.11 1.95
C GLN A 132 5.69 6.29 2.54
N MET A 133 4.60 6.12 1.81
CA MET A 133 3.47 5.27 2.22
C MET A 133 3.91 3.81 2.42
N TRP A 134 4.64 3.26 1.44
CA TRP A 134 5.17 1.90 1.51
C TRP A 134 6.07 1.71 2.75
N VAL A 135 7.00 2.65 2.99
CA VAL A 135 7.89 2.63 4.15
C VAL A 135 7.10 2.72 5.46
N ASN A 136 6.09 3.58 5.54
CA ASN A 136 5.23 3.69 6.72
C ASN A 136 4.50 2.38 7.02
N ARG A 137 4.02 1.68 5.99
CA ARG A 137 3.37 0.38 6.14
C ARG A 137 4.33 -0.67 6.70
N ILE A 138 5.55 -0.76 6.15
CA ILE A 138 6.57 -1.68 6.66
C ILE A 138 6.94 -1.37 8.12
N CYS A 139 7.16 -0.10 8.47
CA CYS A 139 7.48 0.31 9.85
C CYS A 139 6.39 -0.09 10.85
N ARG A 140 5.12 0.07 10.50
CA ARG A 140 3.98 -0.23 11.38
C ARG A 140 3.69 -1.72 11.55
N HIS A 141 4.11 -2.54 10.60
CA HIS A 141 3.83 -3.97 10.65
C HIS A 141 4.69 -4.65 11.75
N PRO A 142 4.09 -5.36 12.73
CA PRO A 142 4.82 -5.96 13.86
C PRO A 142 5.95 -6.91 13.46
N VAL A 143 5.75 -7.70 12.39
CA VAL A 143 6.78 -8.57 11.80
C VAL A 143 7.73 -7.84 10.86
N LEU A 144 7.23 -7.24 9.77
CA LEU A 144 8.09 -6.69 8.69
C LEU A 144 9.03 -5.58 9.20
N GLY A 145 8.52 -4.70 10.06
CA GLY A 145 9.25 -3.59 10.67
C GLY A 145 10.38 -4.03 11.60
N HIS A 146 10.39 -5.28 12.05
CA HIS A 146 11.44 -5.81 12.93
C HIS A 146 12.38 -6.77 12.23
N SER A 147 12.13 -7.07 10.94
CA SER A 147 12.96 -8.00 10.18
C SER A 147 14.38 -7.48 9.93
N ASP A 148 15.33 -8.40 9.95
CA ASP A 148 16.74 -8.11 9.70
C ASP A 148 17.03 -7.45 8.36
N VAL A 149 16.34 -7.92 7.31
CA VAL A 149 16.51 -7.37 5.96
C VAL A 149 16.03 -5.92 5.88
N TRP A 150 14.95 -5.59 6.59
CA TRP A 150 14.44 -4.23 6.69
C TRP A 150 15.36 -3.34 7.53
N LYS A 151 15.77 -3.80 8.72
CA LYS A 151 16.73 -3.08 9.57
C LYS A 151 18.01 -2.76 8.81
N HIS A 152 18.60 -3.75 8.12
CA HIS A 152 19.76 -3.54 7.25
C HIS A 152 19.49 -2.53 6.13
N PHE A 153 18.30 -2.58 5.52
CA PHE A 153 17.88 -1.64 4.49
C PHE A 153 17.87 -0.18 4.99
N ILE A 154 17.36 0.08 6.20
CA ILE A 154 17.20 1.45 6.71
C ILE A 154 18.39 1.98 7.52
N THR A 155 19.34 1.12 7.93
CA THR A 155 20.47 1.52 8.81
C THR A 155 21.85 1.38 8.18
N CYS A 156 22.01 0.57 7.14
CA CYS A 156 23.35 0.32 6.57
C CYS A 156 23.85 1.52 5.73
N THR A 157 24.88 2.20 6.23
CA THR A 157 25.53 3.35 5.59
C THR A 157 26.74 2.96 4.72
N ASP A 158 27.38 1.82 4.98
CA ASP A 158 28.58 1.36 4.26
C ASP A 158 28.25 0.51 3.01
N GLU A 159 28.88 0.82 1.87
CA GLU A 159 28.57 0.15 0.59
C GLU A 159 29.04 -1.32 0.54
N LYS A 160 30.14 -1.67 1.22
CA LYS A 160 30.64 -3.05 1.26
C LYS A 160 29.73 -3.90 2.14
N MET A 161 29.37 -3.40 3.31
CA MET A 161 28.41 -4.04 4.23
C MET A 161 27.03 -4.16 3.58
N TRP A 162 26.60 -3.17 2.80
CA TRP A 162 25.36 -3.24 2.04
C TRP A 162 25.34 -4.46 1.10
N LYS A 163 26.41 -4.69 0.34
CA LYS A 163 26.54 -5.85 -0.57
C LYS A 163 26.57 -7.17 0.19
N THR A 164 27.23 -7.22 1.35
CA THR A 164 27.28 -8.42 2.19
C THR A 164 25.90 -8.75 2.77
N GLY A 165 25.20 -7.78 3.37
CA GLY A 165 23.86 -7.99 3.91
C GLY A 165 22.83 -8.31 2.83
N LYS A 166 22.96 -7.72 1.63
CA LYS A 166 22.16 -8.07 0.46
C LYS A 166 22.30 -9.55 0.09
N ARG A 167 23.54 -10.05 0.01
CA ARG A 167 23.82 -11.46 -0.29
C ARG A 167 23.37 -12.40 0.83
N ARG A 168 23.45 -11.95 2.09
CA ARG A 168 22.94 -12.70 3.26
C ARG A 168 21.42 -12.92 3.12
N ALA A 169 20.67 -11.85 2.87
CA ALA A 169 19.22 -11.93 2.67
C ALA A 169 18.82 -12.72 1.39
N GLU A 170 19.68 -12.78 0.38
CA GLU A 170 19.45 -13.61 -0.81
C GLU A 170 19.66 -15.11 -0.58
N ARG A 171 20.38 -15.49 0.49
CA ARG A 171 20.68 -16.87 0.88
C ARG A 171 19.88 -17.33 2.10
N ASP A 172 18.91 -16.53 2.53
CA ASP A 172 18.05 -16.87 3.65
C ASP A 172 17.25 -18.15 3.34
N GLU A 173 17.33 -19.14 4.23
CA GLU A 173 16.62 -20.41 4.12
C GLU A 173 15.24 -20.36 4.81
N LEU A 174 15.01 -19.37 5.67
CA LEU A 174 13.72 -19.11 6.33
C LEU A 174 12.77 -18.35 5.40
N VAL A 175 12.46 -18.95 4.26
CA VAL A 175 11.57 -18.40 3.23
C VAL A 175 10.38 -19.31 2.97
N GLY A 176 9.26 -18.75 2.52
CA GLY A 176 8.04 -19.53 2.27
C GLY A 176 7.54 -20.23 3.53
N ALA A 177 7.23 -21.53 3.45
CA ALA A 177 6.79 -22.30 4.61
C ALA A 177 7.91 -22.61 5.62
N SER A 178 9.19 -22.48 5.24
CA SER A 178 10.28 -22.59 6.22
C SER A 178 10.20 -21.51 7.29
N TYR A 179 9.66 -20.34 6.93
CA TYR A 179 9.42 -19.25 7.89
C TYR A 179 8.42 -19.64 8.99
N PHE A 180 7.55 -20.65 8.79
CA PHE A 180 6.58 -21.06 9.80
C PHE A 180 7.26 -21.65 11.05
N HIS A 181 8.49 -22.15 10.93
CA HIS A 181 9.31 -22.57 12.08
C HIS A 181 9.70 -21.40 12.99
N ALA A 182 9.69 -20.17 12.48
CA ALA A 182 10.01 -18.98 13.25
C ALA A 182 8.79 -18.38 13.97
N ILE A 183 7.60 -18.95 13.80
CA ILE A 183 6.37 -18.45 14.43
C ILE A 183 6.12 -19.20 15.74
N LYS A 184 6.13 -18.46 16.85
CA LYS A 184 5.68 -18.92 18.17
C LYS A 184 4.20 -18.59 18.32
N ALA A 185 3.36 -19.60 18.19
CA ALA A 185 1.91 -19.48 18.38
C ALA A 185 1.49 -20.05 19.75
N PRO A 186 0.32 -19.65 20.28
CA PRO A 186 -0.23 -20.24 21.49
C PRO A 186 -0.39 -21.76 21.38
N ASP A 187 -0.18 -22.47 22.50
CA ASP A 187 -0.35 -23.94 22.56
C ASP A 187 -1.83 -24.36 22.63
N ALA A 188 -2.74 -23.41 22.87
CA ALA A 188 -4.17 -23.67 22.91
C ALA A 188 -4.65 -24.15 21.53
N PRO A 189 -5.41 -25.25 21.45
CA PRO A 189 -5.95 -25.72 20.18
C PRO A 189 -7.06 -24.77 19.69
N LEU A 190 -7.04 -24.47 18.40
CA LEU A 190 -8.09 -23.68 17.78
C LEU A 190 -9.33 -24.54 17.46
N ASP A 191 -10.52 -23.96 17.63
CA ASP A 191 -11.77 -24.56 17.15
C ASP A 191 -11.80 -24.56 15.61
N PRO A 192 -11.75 -25.74 14.95
CA PRO A 192 -11.70 -25.81 13.49
C PRO A 192 -12.90 -25.15 12.81
N TYR A 193 -14.09 -25.20 13.42
CA TYR A 193 -15.29 -24.61 12.84
C TYR A 193 -15.21 -23.08 12.86
N GLN A 194 -14.70 -22.50 13.95
CA GLN A 194 -14.52 -21.06 14.08
C GLN A 194 -13.46 -20.55 13.10
N VAL A 195 -12.31 -21.23 13.01
CA VAL A 195 -11.25 -20.89 12.05
C VAL A 195 -11.78 -20.91 10.62
N ASP A 196 -12.42 -22.01 10.20
CA ASP A 196 -12.97 -22.15 8.85
C ASP A 196 -14.00 -21.04 8.55
N THR A 197 -14.87 -20.72 9.52
CA THR A 197 -15.88 -19.67 9.38
C THR A 197 -15.25 -18.27 9.24
N GLN A 198 -14.29 -17.93 10.09
CA GLN A 198 -13.61 -16.64 10.05
C GLN A 198 -12.84 -16.44 8.74
N VAL A 199 -12.06 -17.45 8.33
CA VAL A 199 -11.28 -17.41 7.08
C VAL A 199 -12.19 -17.35 5.86
N GLU A 200 -13.30 -18.08 5.83
CA GLU A 200 -14.26 -18.03 4.71
C GLU A 200 -14.98 -16.68 4.63
N ASN A 201 -15.40 -16.12 5.77
CA ASN A 201 -16.01 -14.79 5.82
C ASN A 201 -15.02 -13.72 5.34
N PHE A 202 -13.78 -13.78 5.82
CA PHE A 202 -12.73 -12.87 5.37
C PHE A 202 -12.41 -13.04 3.89
N SER A 203 -12.36 -14.28 3.38
CA SER A 203 -12.11 -14.55 1.95
C SER A 203 -13.18 -13.93 1.05
N LYS A 204 -14.47 -14.00 1.45
CA LYS A 204 -15.56 -13.35 0.73
C LYS A 204 -15.46 -11.83 0.79
N PHE A 205 -15.16 -11.31 1.98
CA PHE A 205 -14.97 -9.88 2.21
C PHE A 205 -13.82 -9.32 1.37
N SER A 206 -12.63 -9.91 1.44
CA SER A 206 -11.44 -9.43 0.74
C SER A 206 -11.61 -9.48 -0.78
N ALA A 207 -12.25 -10.54 -1.31
CA ALA A 207 -12.58 -10.63 -2.73
C ALA A 207 -13.57 -9.54 -3.18
N LYS A 208 -14.59 -9.24 -2.37
CA LYS A 208 -15.54 -8.16 -2.68
C LYS A 208 -14.86 -6.79 -2.58
N MET A 209 -14.08 -6.57 -1.53
CA MET A 209 -13.33 -5.33 -1.31
C MET A 209 -12.35 -5.07 -2.44
N ASP A 210 -11.61 -6.08 -2.91
CA ASP A 210 -10.68 -5.96 -4.04
C ASP A 210 -11.38 -5.40 -5.30
N ASN A 211 -12.55 -5.93 -5.64
CA ASN A 211 -13.34 -5.43 -6.76
C ASN A 211 -13.80 -3.99 -6.54
N THR A 212 -14.31 -3.66 -5.35
CA THR A 212 -14.77 -2.30 -5.01
C THR A 212 -13.64 -1.28 -5.03
N VAL A 213 -12.48 -1.60 -4.44
CA VAL A 213 -11.29 -0.75 -4.42
C VAL A 213 -10.76 -0.52 -5.84
N LYS A 214 -10.72 -1.56 -6.68
CA LYS A 214 -10.34 -1.44 -8.10
C LYS A 214 -11.26 -0.50 -8.87
N GLN A 215 -12.56 -0.64 -8.69
CA GLN A 215 -13.55 0.23 -9.32
C GLN A 215 -13.39 1.68 -8.84
N MET A 216 -13.30 1.88 -7.53
CA MET A 216 -13.16 3.21 -6.93
C MET A 216 -11.87 3.91 -7.36
N HIS A 217 -10.76 3.17 -7.42
CA HIS A 217 -9.48 3.69 -7.92
C HIS A 217 -9.59 4.12 -9.39
N ALA A 218 -10.26 3.32 -10.23
CA ALA A 218 -10.47 3.69 -11.63
C ALA A 218 -11.33 4.96 -11.77
N THR A 219 -12.39 5.11 -10.96
CA THR A 219 -13.21 6.31 -10.92
C THR A 219 -12.42 7.54 -10.46
N ALA A 220 -11.61 7.42 -9.39
CA ALA A 220 -10.76 8.50 -8.92
C ALA A 220 -9.78 8.96 -10.02
N GLN A 221 -9.13 8.02 -10.69
CA GLN A 221 -8.21 8.31 -11.80
C GLN A 221 -8.89 8.98 -13.00
N GLU A 222 -10.13 8.60 -13.31
CA GLU A 222 -10.92 9.27 -14.34
C GLU A 222 -11.28 10.71 -13.93
N LEU A 223 -11.64 10.93 -12.68
CA LEU A 223 -11.93 12.27 -12.16
C LEU A 223 -10.69 13.16 -12.16
N CYS A 224 -9.51 12.68 -11.75
CA CYS A 224 -8.25 13.44 -11.87
C CYS A 224 -8.05 13.95 -13.31
N LYS A 225 -8.24 13.08 -14.31
CA LYS A 225 -8.10 13.44 -15.74
C LYS A 225 -9.15 14.47 -16.19
N LYS A 226 -10.38 14.36 -15.69
CA LYS A 226 -11.45 15.33 -16.02
C LYS A 226 -11.17 16.70 -15.41
N TYR A 227 -10.73 16.75 -14.16
CA TYR A 227 -10.37 17.96 -13.44
C TYR A 227 -9.22 18.71 -14.14
N SER A 228 -8.08 18.04 -14.32
CA SER A 228 -6.89 18.63 -14.96
C SER A 228 -7.01 18.80 -16.47
N GLY A 229 -8.04 18.23 -17.09
CA GLY A 229 -8.29 18.27 -18.53
C GLY A 229 -9.55 19.05 -18.89
N SER A 230 -10.66 18.33 -19.03
CA SER A 230 -11.91 18.89 -19.56
C SER A 230 -12.48 20.03 -18.73
N TYR A 231 -12.52 19.89 -17.40
CA TYR A 231 -13.12 20.91 -16.53
C TYR A 231 -12.32 22.21 -16.60
N LYS A 232 -11.01 22.15 -16.34
CA LYS A 232 -10.11 23.28 -16.55
C LYS A 232 -10.34 23.98 -17.89
N ARG A 233 -10.36 23.20 -18.98
CA ARG A 233 -10.54 23.75 -20.33
C ARG A 233 -11.90 24.44 -20.54
N GLU A 234 -13.00 23.87 -20.05
CA GLU A 234 -14.32 24.49 -20.22
C GLU A 234 -14.43 25.81 -19.42
N PHE A 235 -13.87 25.87 -18.21
CA PHE A 235 -13.80 27.12 -17.43
C PHE A 235 -12.93 28.18 -18.12
N HIS A 236 -11.77 27.79 -18.66
CA HIS A 236 -10.92 28.68 -19.47
C HIS A 236 -11.61 29.18 -20.74
N LYS A 237 -12.40 28.33 -21.40
CA LYS A 237 -13.17 28.73 -22.58
C LYS A 237 -14.23 29.77 -22.23
N LEU A 238 -14.94 29.59 -21.12
CA LEU A 238 -15.92 30.56 -20.64
C LEU A 238 -15.25 31.88 -20.24
N ALA A 239 -14.07 31.81 -19.61
CA ALA A 239 -13.25 32.98 -19.30
C ALA A 239 -12.90 33.79 -20.56
N SER A 240 -12.44 33.13 -21.62
CA SER A 240 -12.13 33.80 -22.89
C SER A 240 -13.38 34.49 -23.48
N SER A 241 -14.55 33.86 -23.44
CA SER A 241 -15.79 34.47 -23.93
C SER A 241 -16.20 35.72 -23.14
N PHE A 242 -16.03 35.73 -21.81
CA PHE A 242 -16.26 36.94 -21.02
C PHE A 242 -15.27 38.06 -21.37
N LYS A 243 -13.99 37.73 -21.56
CA LYS A 243 -12.97 38.72 -21.96
C LYS A 243 -13.27 39.31 -23.33
N GLU A 244 -13.61 38.48 -24.32
CA GLU A 244 -14.01 38.94 -25.66
C GLU A 244 -15.24 39.85 -25.62
N LEU A 245 -16.23 39.54 -24.77
CA LEU A 245 -17.39 40.40 -24.55
C LEU A 245 -16.98 41.74 -23.92
N GLY A 246 -16.11 41.71 -22.92
CA GLY A 246 -15.56 42.91 -22.28
C GLY A 246 -14.79 43.78 -23.27
N ASP A 247 -13.96 43.19 -24.13
CA ASP A 247 -13.23 43.91 -25.17
C ASP A 247 -14.18 44.53 -26.21
N THR A 248 -15.30 43.86 -26.51
CA THR A 248 -16.35 44.41 -27.38
C THR A 248 -17.02 45.64 -26.75
N PHE A 249 -17.31 45.59 -25.45
CA PHE A 249 -17.96 46.69 -24.72
C PHE A 249 -17.03 47.89 -24.55
N GLU A 250 -15.72 47.65 -24.45
CA GLU A 250 -14.70 48.70 -24.37
C GLU A 250 -14.59 49.54 -25.66
N MET A 251 -15.07 49.01 -26.80
CA MET A 251 -15.15 49.79 -28.05
C MET A 251 -16.21 50.89 -27.97
N GLU A 252 -17.19 50.79 -27.06
CA GLU A 252 -18.21 51.80 -26.85
C GLU A 252 -17.68 52.90 -25.92
N THR A 253 -17.48 54.11 -26.47
CA THR A 253 -16.89 55.26 -25.76
C THR A 253 -17.85 55.96 -24.79
N SER A 254 -19.01 55.36 -24.53
CA SER A 254 -20.01 55.87 -23.62
C SER A 254 -19.54 55.73 -22.17
N PRO A 255 -19.62 56.78 -21.33
CA PRO A 255 -19.24 56.68 -19.92
C PRO A 255 -20.17 55.77 -19.11
N TYR A 256 -21.33 55.38 -19.65
CA TYR A 256 -22.31 54.54 -18.97
C TYR A 256 -21.90 53.06 -18.93
N SER A 257 -20.94 52.60 -19.75
CA SER A 257 -20.55 51.19 -19.85
C SER A 257 -19.25 50.84 -19.12
N THR A 258 -18.55 51.82 -18.55
CA THR A 258 -17.18 51.61 -18.03
C THR A 258 -17.11 50.62 -16.87
N ASP A 259 -17.96 50.80 -15.85
CA ASP A 259 -17.97 49.90 -14.67
C ASP A 259 -18.45 48.50 -15.03
N LEU A 260 -19.49 48.40 -15.87
CA LEU A 260 -19.97 47.13 -16.42
C LEU A 260 -18.89 46.39 -17.23
N THR A 261 -18.15 47.10 -18.08
CA THR A 261 -17.06 46.54 -18.88
C THR A 261 -15.97 45.96 -18.00
N LYS A 262 -15.59 46.69 -16.94
CA LYS A 262 -14.63 46.23 -15.95
C LYS A 262 -15.14 44.97 -15.23
N ALA A 263 -16.39 44.96 -14.77
CA ALA A 263 -16.99 43.81 -14.08
C ALA A 263 -17.02 42.55 -14.98
N ILE A 264 -17.34 42.70 -16.28
CA ILE A 264 -17.31 41.61 -17.26
C ILE A 264 -15.88 41.05 -17.43
N LYS A 265 -14.87 41.90 -17.57
CA LYS A 265 -13.47 41.45 -17.71
C LYS A 265 -12.98 40.71 -16.46
N VAL A 266 -13.29 41.23 -15.27
CA VAL A 266 -12.94 40.57 -13.99
C VAL A 266 -13.67 39.23 -13.84
N THR A 267 -14.91 39.11 -14.32
CA THR A 267 -15.60 37.82 -14.38
C THR A 267 -14.84 36.83 -15.26
N GLY A 268 -14.31 37.29 -16.40
CA GLY A 268 -13.41 36.50 -17.24
C GLY A 268 -12.18 35.99 -16.49
N ASP A 269 -11.44 36.88 -15.82
CA ASP A 269 -10.28 36.49 -14.99
C ASP A 269 -10.66 35.49 -13.88
N THR A 270 -11.81 35.71 -13.23
CA THR A 270 -12.33 34.83 -12.17
C THR A 270 -12.58 33.41 -12.69
N TYR A 271 -13.18 33.26 -13.87
CA TYR A 271 -13.41 31.95 -14.47
C TYR A 271 -12.11 31.29 -14.95
N GLU A 272 -11.09 32.06 -15.33
CA GLU A 272 -9.76 31.53 -15.65
C GLU A 272 -9.11 30.92 -14.41
N GLU A 273 -9.13 31.65 -13.29
CA GLU A 273 -8.62 31.19 -12.00
C GLU A 273 -9.39 29.96 -11.49
N ILE A 274 -10.71 29.90 -11.64
CA ILE A 274 -11.50 28.70 -11.30
C ILE A 274 -11.06 27.50 -12.14
N GLY A 275 -10.79 27.69 -13.43
CA GLY A 275 -10.24 26.64 -14.29
C GLY A 275 -8.90 26.11 -13.80
N ASP A 276 -8.01 27.00 -13.34
CA ASP A 276 -6.73 26.60 -12.74
C ASP A 276 -6.92 25.88 -11.39
N LEU A 277 -7.87 26.32 -10.55
CA LEU A 277 -8.22 25.60 -9.32
C LEU A 277 -8.66 24.16 -9.61
N TYR A 278 -9.54 23.94 -10.60
CA TYR A 278 -9.88 22.58 -11.05
C TYR A 278 -8.65 21.80 -11.54
N GLY A 279 -7.72 22.48 -12.19
CA GLY A 279 -6.47 21.90 -12.68
C GLY A 279 -5.59 21.28 -11.60
N GLU A 280 -5.46 22.01 -10.49
CA GLU A 280 -4.56 21.69 -9.38
C GLU A 280 -5.23 20.87 -8.27
N GLN A 281 -6.57 20.92 -8.15
CA GLN A 281 -7.31 20.28 -7.08
C GLN A 281 -7.00 18.78 -6.87
N PRO A 282 -6.86 17.95 -7.93
CA PRO A 282 -6.63 16.51 -7.74
C PRO A 282 -5.44 16.16 -6.85
N ARG A 283 -4.39 17.00 -6.81
CA ARG A 283 -3.21 16.78 -5.97
C ARG A 283 -3.52 16.82 -4.47
N ASN A 284 -4.58 17.53 -4.08
CA ASN A 284 -4.96 17.74 -2.68
C ASN A 284 -5.87 16.62 -2.16
N ASP A 285 -6.72 16.05 -3.04
CA ASP A 285 -7.76 15.11 -2.65
C ASP A 285 -7.72 13.77 -3.41
N LEU A 286 -7.94 13.78 -4.72
CA LEU A 286 -8.15 12.59 -5.55
C LEU A 286 -6.88 11.76 -5.74
N GLU A 287 -5.71 12.39 -5.83
CA GLU A 287 -4.42 11.70 -5.93
C GLU A 287 -4.07 10.98 -4.61
N PRO A 288 -4.03 11.64 -3.43
CA PRO A 288 -3.86 10.94 -2.16
C PRO A 288 -4.90 9.85 -1.90
N PHE A 289 -6.16 10.12 -2.27
CA PHE A 289 -7.25 9.14 -2.21
C PHE A 289 -6.98 7.93 -3.11
N GLY A 290 -6.56 8.18 -4.35
CA GLY A 290 -6.21 7.16 -5.33
C GLY A 290 -5.00 6.32 -4.91
N ASP A 291 -4.01 6.91 -4.25
CA ASP A 291 -2.81 6.23 -3.76
C ASP A 291 -3.14 5.19 -2.68
N ILE A 292 -3.97 5.55 -1.70
CA ILE A 292 -4.42 4.60 -0.66
C ILE A 292 -5.20 3.43 -1.29
N LEU A 293 -6.10 3.71 -2.24
CA LEU A 293 -6.82 2.66 -2.95
C LEU A 293 -5.88 1.75 -3.77
N HIS A 294 -4.83 2.32 -4.38
CA HIS A 294 -3.85 1.53 -5.12
C HIS A 294 -3.07 0.59 -4.19
N GLU A 295 -2.69 1.06 -3.00
CA GLU A 295 -2.00 0.25 -2.00
C GLU A 295 -2.89 -0.92 -1.54
N TYR A 296 -4.13 -0.66 -1.15
CA TYR A 296 -5.07 -1.70 -0.72
C TYR A 296 -5.38 -2.69 -1.84
N LYS A 297 -5.44 -2.25 -3.10
CA LYS A 297 -5.57 -3.16 -4.24
C LYS A 297 -4.41 -4.17 -4.30
N GLY A 298 -3.18 -3.76 -4.00
CA GLY A 298 -2.03 -4.66 -3.98
C GLY A 298 -2.06 -5.63 -2.81
N ILE A 299 -2.32 -5.12 -1.60
CA ILE A 299 -2.46 -5.93 -0.38
C ILE A 299 -3.56 -7.00 -0.55
N LEU A 300 -4.72 -6.61 -1.08
CA LEU A 300 -5.86 -7.50 -1.28
C LEU A 300 -5.58 -8.60 -2.32
N ALA A 301 -4.69 -8.34 -3.28
CA ALA A 301 -4.31 -9.32 -4.30
C ALA A 301 -3.52 -10.52 -3.73
N SER A 302 -2.92 -10.39 -2.54
CA SER A 302 -2.16 -11.46 -1.88
C SER A 302 -3.04 -12.44 -1.09
N PHE A 303 -4.18 -11.99 -0.55
CA PHE A 303 -5.02 -12.83 0.30
C PHE A 303 -5.56 -14.11 -0.34
N PRO A 304 -5.91 -14.18 -1.64
CA PRO A 304 -6.33 -15.43 -2.26
C PRO A 304 -5.29 -16.56 -2.10
N GLU A 305 -3.99 -16.23 -2.20
CA GLU A 305 -2.91 -17.20 -2.03
C GLU A 305 -2.77 -17.64 -0.56
N ILE A 306 -2.82 -16.68 0.37
CA ILE A 306 -2.77 -16.92 1.82
C ILE A 306 -3.93 -17.82 2.27
N VAL A 307 -5.15 -17.53 1.81
CA VAL A 307 -6.35 -18.34 2.08
C VAL A 307 -6.21 -19.75 1.51
N GLN A 308 -5.57 -19.93 0.35
CA GLN A 308 -5.31 -21.26 -0.20
C GLN A 308 -4.31 -22.06 0.64
N ILE A 309 -3.27 -21.41 1.18
CA ILE A 309 -2.32 -22.04 2.10
C ILE A 309 -3.07 -22.53 3.36
N GLN A 310 -3.90 -21.67 3.95
CA GLN A 310 -4.70 -22.02 5.12
C GLN A 310 -5.69 -23.17 4.86
N LYS A 311 -6.45 -23.11 3.76
CA LYS A 311 -7.39 -24.17 3.38
C LYS A 311 -6.67 -25.50 3.10
N GLY A 312 -5.49 -25.45 2.49
CA GLY A 312 -4.65 -26.63 2.28
C GLY A 312 -4.19 -27.24 3.62
N ALA A 313 -3.78 -26.40 4.56
CA ALA A 313 -3.36 -26.83 5.89
C ALA A 313 -4.49 -27.52 6.68
N THR A 314 -5.68 -26.92 6.70
CA THR A 314 -6.84 -27.48 7.42
C THR A 314 -7.37 -28.75 6.74
N GLN A 315 -7.36 -28.80 5.41
CA GLN A 315 -7.72 -30.00 4.66
C GLN A 315 -6.79 -31.17 4.98
N LYS A 316 -5.47 -30.93 5.02
CA LYS A 316 -4.48 -31.95 5.36
C LYS A 316 -4.66 -32.47 6.79
N LYS A 317 -4.96 -31.59 7.75
CA LYS A 317 -5.31 -31.95 9.14
C LYS A 317 -6.52 -32.89 9.19
N LYS A 318 -7.61 -32.54 8.48
CA LYS A 318 -8.84 -33.37 8.39
C LYS A 318 -8.58 -34.75 7.79
N GLU A 319 -7.76 -34.83 6.74
CA GLU A 319 -7.36 -36.11 6.13
C GLU A 319 -6.62 -37.02 7.11
N HIS A 320 -5.68 -36.48 7.89
CA HIS A 320 -4.91 -37.27 8.86
C HIS A 320 -5.73 -37.64 10.09
N GLN A 321 -6.67 -36.79 10.51
CA GLN A 321 -7.66 -37.14 11.53
C GLN A 321 -8.50 -38.36 11.11
N LYS A 322 -9.02 -38.37 9.87
CA LYS A 322 -9.77 -39.51 9.34
C LYS A 322 -8.93 -40.79 9.28
N LEU A 323 -7.66 -40.70 8.87
CA LEU A 323 -6.76 -41.87 8.85
C LEU A 323 -6.50 -42.43 10.25
N MET A 324 -6.46 -41.58 11.28
CA MET A 324 -6.38 -42.04 12.68
C MET A 324 -7.67 -42.71 13.13
N GLU A 325 -8.85 -42.15 12.79
CA GLU A 325 -10.15 -42.78 13.08
C GLU A 325 -10.29 -44.16 12.41
N GLU A 326 -9.71 -44.34 11.23
CA GLU A 326 -9.61 -45.62 10.51
C GLU A 326 -8.53 -46.57 11.08
N GLY A 327 -7.80 -46.18 12.12
CA GLY A 327 -6.73 -46.97 12.75
C GLY A 327 -5.43 -47.05 11.93
N LYS A 328 -5.25 -46.21 10.91
CA LYS A 328 -4.09 -46.23 10.00
C LYS A 328 -2.94 -45.35 10.46
N LEU A 329 -3.18 -44.41 11.39
CA LEU A 329 -2.17 -43.53 11.95
C LEU A 329 -2.29 -43.44 13.47
N PRO A 330 -1.17 -43.30 14.21
CA PRO A 330 -1.20 -43.09 15.65
C PRO A 330 -1.67 -41.67 15.99
N GLN A 331 -2.32 -41.52 17.14
CA GLN A 331 -2.83 -40.25 17.66
C GLN A 331 -1.73 -39.17 17.76
N GLU A 332 -0.53 -39.56 18.20
CA GLU A 332 0.62 -38.65 18.39
C GLU A 332 1.03 -37.96 17.08
N SER A 333 1.08 -38.70 15.97
CA SER A 333 1.39 -38.13 14.65
C SER A 333 0.34 -37.10 14.22
N VAL A 334 -0.95 -37.37 14.47
CA VAL A 334 -2.03 -36.43 14.13
C VAL A 334 -1.99 -35.19 15.02
N MET A 335 -1.65 -35.33 16.30
CA MET A 335 -1.47 -34.18 17.20
C MET A 335 -0.32 -33.27 16.77
N ALA A 336 0.81 -33.84 16.31
CA ALA A 336 1.91 -33.07 15.77
C ALA A 336 1.52 -32.29 14.50
N ILE A 337 0.79 -32.94 13.58
CA ILE A 337 0.21 -32.32 12.39
C ILE A 337 -0.74 -31.19 12.78
N ALA A 338 -1.65 -31.43 13.73
CA ALA A 338 -2.60 -30.45 14.22
C ALA A 338 -1.89 -29.20 14.77
N ARG A 339 -0.84 -29.37 15.59
CA ARG A 339 -0.06 -28.25 16.13
C ARG A 339 0.58 -27.41 15.03
N ARG A 340 1.15 -28.03 14.00
CA ARG A 340 1.75 -27.31 12.87
C ARG A 340 0.70 -26.60 12.00
N THR A 341 -0.47 -27.22 11.80
CA THR A 341 -1.61 -26.55 11.15
C THR A 341 -2.09 -25.34 11.95
N ASP A 342 -2.11 -25.45 13.28
CA ASP A 342 -2.56 -24.36 14.15
C ASP A 342 -1.60 -23.17 14.09
N ILE A 343 -0.28 -23.37 13.96
CA ILE A 343 0.69 -22.28 13.71
C ILE A 343 0.30 -21.44 12.48
N ILE A 344 -0.02 -22.10 11.35
CA ILE A 344 -0.45 -21.41 10.13
C ILE A 344 -1.77 -20.68 10.38
N SER A 345 -2.71 -21.33 11.08
CA SER A 345 -4.03 -20.77 11.37
C SER A 345 -3.93 -19.52 12.25
N TYR A 346 -3.15 -19.56 13.33
CA TYR A 346 -2.87 -18.42 14.19
C TYR A 346 -2.24 -17.27 13.40
N ALA A 347 -1.26 -17.55 12.54
CA ALA A 347 -0.60 -16.53 11.74
C ALA A 347 -1.55 -15.85 10.75
N VAL A 348 -2.42 -16.62 10.10
CA VAL A 348 -3.42 -16.07 9.17
C VAL A 348 -4.47 -15.24 9.91
N LEU A 349 -4.93 -15.69 11.08
CA LEU A 349 -5.87 -14.94 11.90
C LEU A 349 -5.24 -13.64 12.44
N ALA A 350 -3.99 -13.70 12.92
CA ALA A 350 -3.23 -12.52 13.35
C ALA A 350 -3.08 -11.49 12.23
N GLU A 351 -2.84 -11.95 10.99
CA GLU A 351 -2.72 -11.07 9.83
C GLU A 351 -4.07 -10.47 9.41
N ILE A 352 -5.15 -11.24 9.47
CA ILE A 352 -6.51 -10.73 9.24
C ILE A 352 -6.84 -9.62 10.24
N THR A 353 -6.54 -9.85 11.53
CA THR A 353 -6.70 -8.84 12.59
C THR A 353 -5.90 -7.59 12.28
N HIS A 354 -4.60 -7.72 11.96
CA HIS A 354 -3.74 -6.59 11.62
C HIS A 354 -4.27 -5.78 10.43
N PHE A 355 -4.67 -6.47 9.35
CA PHE A 355 -5.27 -5.84 8.19
C PHE A 355 -6.53 -5.03 8.55
N GLN A 356 -7.43 -5.60 9.35
CA GLN A 356 -8.68 -4.95 9.75
C GLN A 356 -8.44 -3.73 10.63
N GLN A 357 -7.51 -3.80 11.59
CA GLN A 357 -7.14 -2.67 12.44
C GLN A 357 -6.58 -1.50 11.63
N GLU A 358 -5.64 -1.78 10.73
CA GLU A 358 -5.05 -0.78 9.84
C GLU A 358 -6.09 -0.18 8.89
N GLN A 359 -6.96 -1.03 8.30
CA GLN A 359 -8.01 -0.60 7.39
C GLN A 359 -8.91 0.48 7.98
N VAL A 360 -9.34 0.33 9.23
CA VAL A 360 -10.27 1.28 9.87
C VAL A 360 -9.64 2.67 9.97
N GLY A 361 -8.38 2.76 10.42
CA GLY A 361 -7.66 4.02 10.55
C GLY A 361 -7.40 4.69 9.19
N GLU A 362 -6.88 3.92 8.23
CA GLU A 362 -6.52 4.43 6.91
C GLU A 362 -7.73 4.94 6.12
N PHE A 363 -8.81 4.15 6.04
CA PHE A 363 -9.99 4.56 5.27
C PHE A 363 -10.70 5.75 5.91
N LYS A 364 -10.71 5.82 7.25
CA LYS A 364 -11.23 6.99 7.96
C LYS A 364 -10.43 8.24 7.58
N ASN A 365 -9.11 8.23 7.70
CA ASN A 365 -8.26 9.37 7.40
C ASN A 365 -8.34 9.77 5.92
N MET A 366 -8.32 8.78 5.01
CA MET A 366 -8.47 8.97 3.57
C MET A 366 -9.77 9.71 3.22
N ILE A 367 -10.91 9.25 3.74
CA ILE A 367 -12.22 9.85 3.45
C ILE A 367 -12.34 11.24 4.11
N GLN A 368 -11.82 11.40 5.33
CA GLN A 368 -11.81 12.70 6.01
C GLN A 368 -11.00 13.75 5.22
N ASN A 369 -9.79 13.41 4.77
CA ASN A 369 -8.96 14.29 3.96
C ASN A 369 -9.66 14.68 2.65
N PHE A 370 -10.22 13.70 1.93
CA PHE A 370 -10.95 13.94 0.69
C PHE A 370 -12.10 14.95 0.89
N LEU A 371 -12.93 14.76 1.92
CA LEU A 371 -14.06 15.64 2.20
C LEU A 371 -13.61 17.04 2.64
N GLN A 372 -12.56 17.14 3.45
CA GLN A 372 -12.03 18.42 3.93
C GLN A 372 -11.49 19.27 2.76
N GLU A 373 -10.70 18.67 1.87
CA GLU A 373 -10.16 19.38 0.71
C GLU A 373 -11.25 19.72 -0.32
N GLN A 374 -12.27 18.87 -0.48
CA GLN A 374 -13.45 19.21 -1.30
C GLN A 374 -14.24 20.39 -0.74
N VAL A 375 -14.48 20.44 0.58
CA VAL A 375 -15.16 21.57 1.24
C VAL A 375 -14.37 22.86 1.00
N LYS A 376 -13.06 22.83 1.25
CA LYS A 376 -12.17 23.98 1.04
C LYS A 376 -12.19 24.45 -0.41
N PHE A 377 -12.14 23.52 -1.37
CA PHE A 377 -12.19 23.82 -2.80
C PHE A 377 -13.47 24.54 -3.20
N TYR A 378 -14.64 24.03 -2.81
CA TYR A 378 -15.91 24.66 -3.19
C TYR A 378 -16.15 25.99 -2.49
N LEU A 379 -15.69 26.16 -1.24
CA LEU A 379 -15.72 27.46 -0.56
C LEU A 379 -14.85 28.50 -1.27
N GLN A 380 -13.64 28.12 -1.68
CA GLN A 380 -12.75 29.02 -2.42
C GLN A 380 -13.36 29.46 -3.76
N ILE A 381 -14.05 28.56 -4.47
CA ILE A 381 -14.79 28.91 -5.69
C ILE A 381 -15.94 29.89 -5.36
N ALA A 382 -16.70 29.63 -4.31
CA ALA A 382 -17.81 30.50 -3.90
C ALA A 382 -17.34 31.92 -3.57
N GLU A 383 -16.23 32.06 -2.83
CA GLU A 383 -15.63 33.36 -2.49
C GLU A 383 -15.19 34.13 -3.74
N LYS A 384 -14.58 33.45 -4.72
CA LYS A 384 -14.18 34.04 -6.01
C LYS A 384 -15.38 34.55 -6.80
N LEU A 385 -16.43 33.73 -6.90
CA LEU A 385 -17.67 34.11 -7.58
C LEU A 385 -18.37 35.28 -6.88
N GLN A 386 -18.41 35.29 -5.54
CA GLN A 386 -18.99 36.39 -4.78
C GLN A 386 -18.22 37.70 -5.01
N SER A 387 -16.89 37.65 -4.98
CA SER A 387 -16.04 38.83 -5.22
C SER A 387 -16.25 39.42 -6.62
N ALA A 388 -16.48 38.59 -7.63
CA ALA A 388 -16.80 39.04 -8.98
C ALA A 388 -18.22 39.61 -9.09
N LEU A 389 -19.19 39.00 -8.39
CA LEU A 389 -20.58 39.45 -8.36
C LEU A 389 -20.71 40.86 -7.76
N ASP A 390 -20.00 41.13 -6.66
CA ASP A 390 -20.08 42.42 -5.95
C ASP A 390 -19.68 43.63 -6.83
N LEU A 391 -18.96 43.41 -7.94
CA LEU A 391 -18.59 44.44 -8.91
C LEU A 391 -19.74 44.90 -9.81
N TYR A 392 -20.87 44.19 -9.82
CA TYR A 392 -22.07 44.57 -10.58
C TYR A 392 -23.05 45.41 -9.74
N ASP A 393 -22.83 45.50 -8.43
CA ASP A 393 -23.64 46.30 -7.50
C ASP A 393 -23.06 47.72 -7.27
N THR A 394 -21.86 47.98 -7.79
CA THR A 394 -21.22 49.31 -7.88
C THR A 394 -21.55 49.98 -9.20
#